data_AF-A0A915LLC5-F1
#
_entry.id   AF-A0A915LLC5-F1
#
_cell.length_a   1.000
_cell.length_b   1.000
_cell.length_c   1.000
_cell.angle_alpha   90.00
_cell.angle_beta   90.00
_cell.angle_gamma   90.00
#
_symmetry.space_group_name_H-M   'P 1'
#
loop_
_entity.id
_entity.type
_entity.pdbx_description
1 polymer ?
#
loop_
_entity_poly.entity_id
_entity_poly.type
_entity_poly.pdbx_seq_one_letter_code
_entity_poly.pdbx_strand_id
1 'polypeptide(L)'
;MYSQDMAATRAIETFKCLNEDHPLELYVLMYEDSYEEERYLSSLQRENEAIETLIKEQSLLLAPREFDVSRDSTSQLRRLTTPQRRDTRYLRSGSSKASQMFLCEDEEEENMENRQKVIVDLREFNSELPTVLYRRGIDLMAAMLEVGDYILSPDICCERKSPDDLTQSLLSGRIFKQVEQMKNTNFIFFDI
;
A
#
# COMPACT_ATOMS: atom_id res chain seq x y z
N MET A 1 2.39 -35.44 -23.35
CA MET A 1 1.37 -34.38 -23.10
C MET A 1 0.76 -33.97 -24.42
N TYR A 2 -0.54 -33.70 -24.46
CA TYR A 2 -1.25 -33.36 -25.72
C TYR A 2 -1.21 -31.86 -26.05
N SER A 3 -1.24 -31.00 -25.04
CA SER A 3 -1.05 -29.55 -25.21
C SER A 3 0.23 -29.13 -24.51
N GLN A 4 1.13 -28.46 -25.22
CA GLN A 4 2.41 -28.03 -24.67
C GLN A 4 2.26 -26.68 -23.96
N ASP A 5 1.99 -26.74 -22.65
CA ASP A 5 1.89 -25.58 -21.79
C ASP A 5 3.12 -25.46 -20.87
N MET A 6 3.63 -24.24 -20.73
CA MET A 6 4.84 -23.95 -19.97
C MET A 6 4.65 -24.25 -18.48
N ALA A 7 3.44 -23.99 -17.93
CA ALA A 7 3.12 -24.33 -16.55
C ALA A 7 3.20 -25.84 -16.28
N ALA A 8 2.74 -26.65 -17.22
CA ALA A 8 2.81 -28.10 -17.16
C ALA A 8 4.26 -28.60 -17.17
N THR A 9 5.13 -28.04 -18.03
CA THR A 9 6.56 -28.35 -18.03
C THR A 9 7.21 -28.04 -16.68
N ARG A 10 6.97 -26.86 -16.11
CA ARG A 10 7.52 -26.47 -14.79
C ARG A 10 7.02 -27.35 -13.65
N ALA A 11 5.75 -27.77 -13.68
CA ALA A 11 5.20 -28.69 -12.69
C ALA A 11 5.90 -30.05 -12.73
N ILE A 12 6.21 -30.56 -13.93
CA ILE A 12 6.92 -31.82 -14.13
C ILE A 12 8.38 -31.71 -13.64
N GLU A 13 9.07 -30.62 -13.96
CA GLU A 13 10.41 -30.34 -13.45
C GLU A 13 10.43 -30.32 -11.92
N THR A 14 9.47 -29.61 -11.31
CA THR A 14 9.33 -29.54 -9.85
C THR A 14 9.08 -30.92 -9.25
N PHE A 15 8.20 -31.72 -9.86
CA PHE A 15 7.93 -33.09 -9.43
C PHE A 15 9.20 -33.95 -9.47
N LYS A 16 10.02 -33.82 -10.51
CA LYS A 16 11.27 -34.57 -10.64
C LYS A 16 12.32 -34.12 -9.62
N CYS A 17 12.41 -32.82 -9.32
CA CYS A 17 13.28 -32.31 -8.26
C CYS A 17 12.89 -32.82 -6.87
N LEU A 18 11.59 -33.01 -6.61
CA LEU A 18 11.10 -33.53 -5.33
C LEU A 18 11.25 -35.06 -5.20
N ASN A 19 11.25 -35.78 -6.33
CA ASN A 19 11.27 -37.25 -6.37
C ASN A 19 12.44 -37.74 -7.23
N GLU A 20 13.66 -37.56 -6.73
CA GLU A 20 14.88 -37.93 -7.44
C GLU A 20 14.92 -39.42 -7.80
N ASP A 21 14.45 -40.28 -6.88
CA ASP A 21 14.46 -41.74 -7.02
C ASP A 21 13.44 -42.29 -8.04
N HIS A 22 12.50 -41.47 -8.52
CA HIS A 22 11.52 -41.92 -9.50
C HIS A 22 12.01 -41.67 -10.92
N PRO A 23 12.27 -42.71 -11.75
CA PRO A 23 12.56 -42.50 -13.16
C PRO A 23 11.31 -41.93 -13.85
N LEU A 24 11.49 -40.89 -14.66
CA LEU A 24 10.41 -40.22 -15.37
C LEU A 24 10.78 -40.12 -16.85
N GLU A 25 9.97 -40.74 -17.71
CA GLU A 25 10.09 -40.64 -19.16
C GLU A 25 8.98 -39.73 -19.69
N LEU A 26 9.35 -38.69 -20.43
CA LEU A 26 8.43 -37.71 -20.97
C LEU A 26 8.32 -37.86 -22.49
N TYR A 27 7.10 -38.08 -22.98
CA TYR A 27 6.79 -38.02 -24.40
C TYR A 27 6.04 -36.73 -24.70
N VAL A 28 6.70 -35.88 -25.49
CA VAL A 28 6.16 -34.63 -26.00
C VAL A 28 5.77 -34.85 -27.46
N LEU A 29 4.53 -34.50 -27.79
CA LEU A 29 4.03 -34.52 -29.15
C LEU A 29 3.82 -33.07 -29.56
N MET A 30 4.50 -32.65 -30.63
CA MET A 30 4.42 -31.29 -31.15
C MET A 30 4.37 -31.39 -32.66
N TYR A 31 3.52 -30.58 -33.28
CA TYR A 31 3.44 -30.48 -34.73
C TYR A 31 4.40 -29.40 -35.20
N GLU A 32 5.33 -29.76 -36.09
CA GLU A 32 6.30 -28.82 -36.67
C GLU A 32 5.59 -27.73 -37.47
N ASP A 33 6.11 -26.50 -37.42
CA ASP A 33 5.55 -25.32 -38.10
C ASP A 33 4.09 -25.03 -37.69
N SER A 34 3.70 -25.43 -36.47
CA SER A 34 2.39 -25.10 -35.92
C SER A 34 2.41 -23.87 -35.04
N TYR A 35 1.24 -23.25 -34.90
CA TYR A 35 1.01 -22.20 -33.90
C TYR A 35 1.27 -22.69 -32.46
N GLU A 36 1.05 -23.98 -32.19
CA GLU A 36 1.30 -24.55 -30.86
C GLU A 36 2.79 -24.54 -30.52
N GLU A 37 3.64 -24.96 -31.46
CA GLU A 37 5.09 -24.89 -31.33
C GLU A 37 5.56 -23.44 -31.13
N GLU A 38 5.13 -22.51 -32.00
CA GLU A 38 5.52 -21.10 -31.91
C GLU A 38 5.11 -20.49 -30.57
N ARG A 39 3.91 -20.80 -30.08
CA ARG A 39 3.39 -20.32 -28.79
C ARG A 39 4.22 -20.84 -27.63
N TYR A 40 4.59 -22.12 -27.65
CA TYR A 40 5.43 -22.72 -26.62
C TYR A 40 6.83 -22.09 -26.63
N LEU A 41 7.47 -22.00 -27.80
CA LEU A 41 8.79 -21.38 -27.96
C LEU A 41 8.80 -19.91 -27.52
N SER A 42 7.78 -19.15 -27.90
CA SER A 42 7.63 -17.75 -27.48
C SER A 42 7.50 -17.61 -25.96
N SER A 43 6.80 -18.55 -25.30
CA SER A 43 6.65 -18.55 -23.84
C SER A 43 7.98 -18.84 -23.15
N LEU A 44 8.75 -19.79 -23.69
CA LEU A 44 10.08 -20.16 -23.22
C LEU A 44 11.09 -19.01 -23.40
N GLN A 45 11.06 -18.32 -24.54
CA GLN A 45 11.87 -17.12 -24.80
C GLN A 45 11.56 -16.00 -23.81
N ARG A 46 10.27 -15.67 -23.61
CA ARG A 46 9.86 -14.63 -22.64
C ARG A 46 10.32 -14.96 -21.22
N GLU A 47 10.26 -16.22 -20.81
CA GLU A 47 10.73 -16.63 -19.49
C GLU A 47 12.24 -16.43 -19.35
N ASN A 48 13.02 -16.86 -20.35
CA ASN A 48 14.47 -16.67 -20.33
C ASN A 48 14.85 -15.19 -20.27
N GLU A 49 14.20 -14.34 -21.08
CA GLU A 49 14.41 -12.89 -21.04
C GLU A 49 14.03 -12.29 -19.67
N ALA A 50 12.93 -12.73 -19.07
CA ALA A 50 12.51 -12.28 -17.74
C ALA A 50 13.52 -12.69 -16.65
N ILE A 51 14.08 -13.90 -16.72
CA ILE A 51 15.10 -14.35 -15.78
C ILE A 51 16.40 -13.57 -15.96
N GLU A 52 16.84 -13.36 -17.20
CA GLU A 52 18.06 -12.58 -17.45
C GLU A 52 17.93 -11.14 -16.97
N THR A 53 16.79 -10.50 -17.23
CA THR A 53 16.53 -9.13 -16.76
C THR A 53 16.49 -9.09 -15.24
N LEU A 54 15.87 -10.06 -14.57
CA LEU A 54 15.88 -10.16 -13.11
C LEU A 54 17.29 -10.29 -12.55
N ILE A 55 18.13 -11.15 -13.13
CA ILE A 55 19.53 -11.34 -12.71
C ILE A 55 20.34 -10.05 -12.90
N LYS A 56 20.15 -9.36 -14.04
CA LYS A 56 20.80 -8.08 -14.33
C LYS A 56 20.42 -7.02 -13.28
N GLU A 57 19.13 -6.83 -13.03
CA GLU A 57 18.64 -5.88 -12.02
C GLU A 57 19.10 -6.23 -10.61
N GLN A 58 19.07 -7.53 -10.25
CA GLN A 58 19.56 -8.00 -8.95
C GLN A 58 21.06 -7.74 -8.79
N SER A 59 21.86 -7.90 -9.85
CA SER A 59 23.31 -7.62 -9.81
C SER A 59 23.63 -6.13 -9.65
N LEU A 60 22.73 -5.24 -10.07
CA LEU A 60 22.86 -3.79 -9.92
C LEU A 60 22.50 -3.30 -8.51
N LEU A 61 21.71 -4.05 -7.75
CA LEU A 61 21.32 -3.68 -6.39
C LEU A 61 22.53 -3.78 -5.44
N LEU A 62 23.18 -2.64 -5.19
CA LEU A 62 24.28 -2.49 -4.22
C LEU A 62 23.84 -2.60 -2.75
N ALA A 63 22.55 -2.55 -2.47
CA ALA A 63 21.99 -2.73 -1.14
C ALA A 63 20.73 -3.62 -1.21
N PRO A 64 20.53 -4.54 -0.24
CA PRO A 64 19.28 -5.28 -0.14
C PRO A 64 18.11 -4.30 -0.02
N ARG A 65 16.99 -4.62 -0.69
CA ARG A 65 15.73 -3.87 -0.53
C ARG A 65 15.24 -4.02 0.90
N GLU A 66 15.61 -3.09 1.76
CA GLU A 66 14.94 -2.90 3.04
C GLU A 66 13.63 -2.17 2.76
N PHE A 67 12.51 -2.87 2.94
CA PHE A 67 11.23 -2.20 2.99
C PHE A 67 11.18 -1.46 4.32
N ASP A 68 11.40 -0.15 4.27
CA ASP A 68 11.29 0.70 5.44
C ASP A 68 9.81 0.78 5.86
N VAL A 69 9.42 -0.10 6.78
CA VAL A 69 8.11 -0.08 7.46
C VAL A 69 8.15 0.85 8.67
N SER A 70 9.27 1.54 8.93
CA SER A 70 9.34 2.46 10.04
C SER A 70 8.33 3.60 9.84
N ARG A 71 7.59 3.90 10.91
CA ARG A 71 6.66 5.03 10.92
C ARG A 71 7.47 6.30 11.14
N ASP A 72 7.16 7.36 10.40
CA ASP A 72 7.77 8.67 10.66
C ASP A 72 7.46 9.10 12.11
N SER A 73 8.49 9.59 12.80
CA SER A 73 8.35 10.16 14.14
C SER A 73 7.40 11.37 14.08
N THR A 74 6.31 11.33 14.84
CA THR A 74 5.14 12.27 14.86
C THR A 74 5.46 13.76 15.07
N SER A 75 6.73 14.13 15.12
CA SER A 75 7.27 15.47 15.38
C SER A 75 6.87 16.56 14.40
N GLN A 76 6.50 16.23 13.15
CA GLN A 76 6.15 17.24 12.14
C GLN A 76 4.65 17.60 12.12
N LEU A 77 3.75 16.65 12.39
CA LEU A 77 2.30 16.91 12.45
C LEU A 77 1.90 17.77 13.65
N ARG A 78 2.58 17.59 14.79
CA ARG A 78 2.32 18.36 16.02
C ARG A 78 2.55 19.87 15.85
N ARG A 79 3.38 20.29 14.90
CA ARG A 79 3.63 21.71 14.60
C ARG A 79 2.45 22.40 13.91
N LEU A 80 1.59 21.66 13.22
CA LEU A 80 0.43 22.23 12.49
C LEU A 80 -0.81 22.37 13.37
N THR A 81 -0.95 21.55 14.41
CA THR A 81 -2.18 21.46 15.23
C THR A 81 -2.15 22.27 16.52
N THR A 82 -0.97 22.66 17.04
CA THR A 82 -0.91 23.59 18.18
C THR A 82 -1.16 25.03 17.72
N PRO A 83 -2.19 25.74 18.21
CA PRO A 83 -2.19 27.19 18.12
C PRO A 83 -0.96 27.69 18.87
N GLN A 84 -0.14 28.52 18.22
CA GLN A 84 0.95 29.23 18.87
C GLN A 84 0.38 30.10 20.01
N ARG A 85 0.23 29.53 21.20
CA ARG A 85 0.23 30.32 22.43
C ARG A 85 1.63 30.90 22.54
N ARG A 86 1.77 32.15 22.11
CA ARG A 86 2.94 32.98 22.32
C ARG A 86 3.06 33.31 23.80
N ASP A 87 3.42 32.33 24.63
CA ASP A 87 3.96 32.61 25.95
C ASP A 87 5.46 32.82 25.81
N THR A 88 5.80 34.04 25.47
CA THR A 88 7.12 34.61 25.63
C THR A 88 7.41 34.78 27.12
N ARG A 89 7.98 33.75 27.74
CA ARG A 89 8.94 33.84 28.86
C ARG A 89 9.29 32.44 29.36
N TYR A 90 10.56 32.28 29.73
CA TYR A 90 11.20 31.10 30.33
C TYR A 90 11.67 30.02 29.34
N LEU A 91 12.86 30.19 28.75
CA LEU A 91 14.09 29.63 29.30
C LEU A 91 15.26 29.87 28.34
N ARG A 92 16.27 30.52 28.90
CA ARG A 92 17.59 30.77 28.33
C ARG A 92 18.50 29.64 28.81
N SER A 93 19.49 29.30 27.99
CA SER A 93 20.75 28.62 28.36
C SER A 93 20.82 27.09 28.21
N GLY A 94 21.81 26.64 27.43
CA GLY A 94 22.55 25.41 27.72
C GLY A 94 22.41 24.30 26.70
N SER A 95 23.41 24.18 25.83
CA SER A 95 24.11 22.95 25.41
C SER A 95 23.53 21.65 26.01
N SER A 96 23.07 20.67 25.24
CA SER A 96 23.91 19.52 24.82
C SER A 96 23.10 18.58 23.90
N LYS A 97 23.58 18.33 22.69
CA LYS A 97 23.00 17.40 21.69
C LYS A 97 23.18 15.90 22.01
N ALA A 98 23.53 15.54 23.24
CA ALA A 98 24.04 14.21 23.56
C ALA A 98 23.21 13.41 24.59
N SER A 99 22.10 13.95 25.10
CA SER A 99 21.30 13.28 26.14
C SER A 99 19.99 12.67 25.65
N GLN A 100 19.66 12.78 24.36
CA GLN A 100 18.41 12.28 23.80
C GLN A 100 18.56 10.86 23.24
N MET A 101 19.08 9.94 24.05
CA MET A 101 19.22 8.52 23.66
C MET A 101 18.89 7.55 24.81
N PHE A 102 18.35 8.01 25.95
CA PHE A 102 18.16 7.15 27.13
C PHE A 102 16.83 7.35 27.89
N LEU A 103 15.78 7.83 27.23
CA LEU A 103 14.45 8.01 27.85
C LEU A 103 13.33 7.56 26.89
N CYS A 104 13.48 6.40 26.25
CA CYS A 104 12.63 6.03 25.10
C CYS A 104 11.53 5.00 25.41
N GLU A 105 11.45 4.42 26.61
CA GLU A 105 10.47 3.36 26.88
C GLU A 105 9.19 3.89 27.55
N ASP A 106 9.29 4.85 28.47
CA ASP A 106 8.12 5.32 29.24
C ASP A 106 7.31 6.45 28.56
N GLU A 107 7.91 7.21 27.63
CA GLU A 107 7.22 8.30 26.92
C GLU A 107 6.37 7.82 25.72
N GLU A 108 6.54 6.58 25.26
CA GLU A 108 5.82 6.03 24.11
C GLU A 108 4.37 5.67 24.44
N GLU A 109 4.09 5.22 25.67
CA GLU A 109 2.75 4.79 26.09
C GLU A 109 1.79 6.00 26.27
N GLU A 110 2.23 7.08 26.93
CA GLU A 110 1.42 8.31 27.06
C GLU A 110 1.19 9.01 25.70
N ASN A 111 2.16 8.89 24.79
CA ASN A 111 2.06 9.49 23.47
C ASN A 111 1.16 8.68 22.52
N MET A 112 0.87 7.40 22.81
CA MET A 112 -0.03 6.55 22.03
C MET A 112 -1.49 7.00 22.11
N GLU A 113 -1.95 7.43 23.30
CA GLU A 113 -3.33 7.93 23.47
C GLU A 113 -3.57 9.26 22.74
N ASN A 114 -2.53 10.06 22.55
CA ASN A 114 -2.61 11.38 21.92
C ASN A 114 -2.32 11.37 20.41
N ARG A 115 -2.22 10.18 19.78
CA ARG A 115 -2.03 10.07 18.32
C ARG A 115 -3.34 10.41 17.61
N GLN A 116 -3.22 11.13 16.50
CA GLN A 116 -4.36 11.40 15.65
C GLN A 116 -4.88 10.09 15.05
N LYS A 117 -6.19 9.90 15.15
CA LYS A 117 -6.89 8.72 14.64
C LYS A 117 -7.80 9.13 13.49
N VAL A 118 -7.81 8.35 12.43
CA VAL A 118 -8.74 8.51 11.30
C VAL A 118 -9.48 7.20 11.10
N ILE A 119 -10.80 7.28 10.98
CA ILE A 119 -11.61 6.11 10.63
C ILE A 119 -11.67 6.03 9.11
N VAL A 120 -11.37 4.87 8.54
CA VAL A 120 -11.30 4.64 7.09
C VAL A 120 -12.30 3.57 6.72
N ASP A 121 -13.06 3.80 5.65
CA ASP A 121 -13.94 2.78 5.08
C ASP A 121 -13.13 1.59 4.56
N LEU A 122 -13.56 0.37 4.87
CA LEU A 122 -12.87 -0.87 4.44
C LEU A 122 -12.65 -0.96 2.93
N ARG A 123 -13.53 -0.38 2.11
CA ARG A 123 -13.40 -0.40 0.64
C ARG A 123 -12.24 0.47 0.14
N GLU A 124 -11.82 1.44 0.94
CA GLU A 124 -10.83 2.44 0.58
C GLU A 124 -9.38 1.99 0.89
N PHE A 125 -9.20 0.86 1.59
CA PHE A 125 -7.87 0.26 1.81
C PHE A 125 -7.16 -0.23 0.54
N ASN A 126 -7.88 -0.35 -0.58
CA ASN A 126 -7.28 -0.63 -1.88
C ASN A 126 -6.57 0.60 -2.49
N SER A 127 -6.76 1.79 -1.92
CA SER A 127 -6.10 3.02 -2.36
C SER A 127 -4.76 3.24 -1.65
N GLU A 128 -3.93 4.12 -2.19
CA GLU A 128 -2.62 4.43 -1.60
C GLU A 128 -2.71 5.30 -0.33
N LEU A 129 -3.81 6.05 -0.17
CA LEU A 129 -3.91 7.10 0.85
C LEU A 129 -3.88 6.55 2.29
N PRO A 130 -4.57 5.45 2.65
CA PRO A 130 -4.44 4.84 3.98
C PRO A 130 -2.98 4.50 4.30
N THR A 131 -2.26 3.89 3.36
CA THR A 131 -0.83 3.54 3.56
C THR A 131 0.01 4.79 3.84
N VAL A 132 -0.23 5.89 3.13
CA VAL A 132 0.49 7.16 3.32
C VAL A 132 0.16 7.80 4.68
N LEU A 133 -1.11 7.79 5.10
CA LEU A 133 -1.53 8.34 6.39
C LEU A 133 -0.87 7.58 7.55
N TYR A 134 -0.85 6.25 7.45
CA TYR A 134 -0.23 5.38 8.44
C TYR A 134 1.28 5.62 8.56
N ARG A 135 1.99 5.72 7.42
CA ARG A 135 3.43 6.03 7.40
C ARG A 135 3.74 7.38 8.02
N ARG A 136 2.86 8.37 7.87
CA ARG A 136 2.96 9.70 8.50
C ARG A 136 2.65 9.70 10.00
N GLY A 137 2.37 8.53 10.59
CA GLY A 137 2.19 8.37 12.02
C GLY A 137 0.75 8.59 12.52
N ILE A 138 -0.23 8.69 11.63
CA ILE A 138 -1.66 8.72 11.94
C ILE A 138 -2.15 7.29 12.13
N ASP A 139 -2.87 7.03 13.21
CA ASP A 139 -3.44 5.71 13.44
C ASP A 139 -4.76 5.56 12.67
N LEU A 140 -4.92 4.42 12.01
CA LEU A 140 -6.09 4.13 11.19
C LEU A 140 -7.02 3.14 11.89
N MET A 141 -8.30 3.46 11.90
CA MET A 141 -9.35 2.57 12.39
C MET A 141 -10.21 2.13 11.21
N ALA A 142 -10.16 0.85 10.87
CA ALA A 142 -10.95 0.31 9.77
C ALA A 142 -12.41 0.09 10.21
N ALA A 143 -13.38 0.62 9.45
CA ALA A 143 -14.80 0.42 9.71
C ALA A 143 -15.59 0.30 8.38
N MET A 144 -16.79 -0.28 8.42
CA MET A 144 -17.73 -0.16 7.30
C MET A 144 -18.56 1.10 7.51
N LEU A 145 -18.38 2.10 6.66
CA LEU A 145 -19.11 3.36 6.74
C LEU A 145 -20.31 3.33 5.80
N GLU A 146 -21.47 3.74 6.31
CA GLU A 146 -22.65 3.91 5.47
C GLU A 146 -22.49 5.09 4.50
N VAL A 147 -21.75 6.12 4.92
CA VAL A 147 -21.56 7.37 4.18
C VAL A 147 -20.12 7.88 4.36
N GLY A 148 -19.46 8.23 3.25
CA GLY A 148 -18.10 8.77 3.21
C GLY A 148 -16.99 7.71 3.25
N ASP A 149 -15.76 8.13 2.95
CA ASP A 149 -14.60 7.25 2.87
C ASP A 149 -13.66 7.40 4.10
N TYR A 150 -13.57 8.62 4.66
CA TYR A 150 -12.72 8.93 5.81
C TYR A 150 -13.46 9.81 6.82
N ILE A 151 -13.45 9.43 8.10
CA ILE A 151 -13.91 10.29 9.19
C ILE A 151 -12.69 10.82 9.92
N LEU A 152 -12.49 12.14 9.81
CA LEU A 152 -11.33 12.84 10.40
C LEU A 152 -11.62 13.33 11.82
N SER A 153 -12.88 13.65 12.11
CA SER A 153 -13.35 14.09 13.42
C SER A 153 -14.85 13.84 13.55
N PRO A 154 -15.46 14.01 14.74
CA PRO A 154 -16.90 13.80 14.94
C PRO A 154 -17.81 14.63 13.99
N ASP A 155 -17.31 15.75 13.47
CA ASP A 155 -18.07 16.67 12.61
C ASP A 155 -17.45 16.79 11.19
N ILE A 156 -16.39 16.04 10.87
CA ILE A 156 -15.71 16.11 9.57
C ILE A 156 -15.59 14.71 8.94
N CYS A 157 -16.16 14.58 7.75
CA CYS A 157 -16.05 13.41 6.89
C CYS A 157 -15.57 13.83 5.50
N CYS A 158 -14.73 13.01 4.89
CA CYS A 158 -14.21 13.21 3.54
C CYS A 158 -14.69 12.07 2.62
N GLU A 159 -15.12 12.46 1.43
CA GLU A 159 -15.34 11.56 0.30
C GLU A 159 -14.16 11.78 -0.66
N ARG A 160 -13.48 10.71 -1.04
CA ARG A 160 -12.39 10.77 -2.01
C ARG A 160 -12.94 10.40 -3.38
N LYS A 161 -12.74 11.28 -4.36
CA LYS A 161 -13.26 11.04 -5.71
C LYS A 161 -12.22 11.33 -6.78
N SER A 162 -12.01 10.38 -7.68
CA SER A 162 -11.13 10.61 -8.83
C SER A 162 -11.75 11.67 -9.77
N PRO A 163 -10.93 12.42 -10.55
CA PRO A 163 -11.45 13.41 -11.50
C PRO A 163 -12.44 12.81 -12.52
N ASP A 164 -12.18 11.58 -12.96
CA ASP A 164 -13.04 10.86 -13.90
C ASP A 164 -14.38 10.47 -13.24
N ASP A 165 -14.34 9.93 -12.01
CA ASP A 165 -15.54 9.59 -11.24
C ASP A 165 -16.35 10.83 -10.89
N LEU A 166 -15.69 11.96 -10.60
CA LEU A 166 -16.35 13.23 -10.35
C LEU A 166 -17.15 13.66 -11.58
N THR A 167 -16.52 13.66 -12.75
CA THR A 167 -17.16 14.01 -14.03
C THR A 167 -18.37 13.12 -14.30
N GLN A 168 -18.22 11.81 -14.18
CA GLN A 168 -19.32 10.85 -14.38
C GLN A 168 -20.45 11.03 -13.34
N SER A 169 -20.10 11.32 -12.09
CA SER A 169 -21.08 11.50 -11.03
C SER A 169 -21.84 12.81 -11.10
N LEU A 170 -21.23 13.86 -11.65
CA LEU A 170 -21.90 15.12 -11.98
C LEU A 170 -22.89 14.92 -13.13
N LEU A 171 -22.46 14.23 -14.19
CA LEU A 171 -23.32 13.93 -15.35
C LEU A 171 -24.53 13.06 -14.98
N SER A 172 -24.33 12.06 -14.12
CA SER A 172 -25.42 11.19 -13.64
C SER A 172 -26.24 11.78 -12.49
N GLY A 173 -25.80 12.91 -11.91
CA GLY A 173 -26.39 13.49 -10.71
C GLY A 173 -26.19 12.68 -9.42
N ARG A 174 -25.42 11.58 -9.46
CA ARG A 174 -25.13 10.73 -8.30
C ARG A 174 -24.49 11.51 -7.15
N ILE A 175 -23.63 12.47 -7.46
CA ILE A 175 -22.91 13.27 -6.46
C ILE A 175 -23.84 14.04 -5.53
N PHE A 176 -24.98 14.54 -6.04
CA PHE A 176 -25.93 15.31 -5.23
C PHE A 176 -26.57 14.45 -4.12
N LYS A 177 -26.86 13.18 -4.42
CA LYS A 177 -27.37 12.23 -3.42
C LYS A 177 -26.32 11.92 -2.36
N GLN A 178 -25.06 11.78 -2.76
CA GLN A 178 -23.96 11.54 -1.82
C GLN A 178 -23.79 12.74 -0.86
N VAL A 179 -23.80 13.96 -1.39
CA VAL A 179 -23.70 15.18 -0.58
C VAL A 179 -24.90 15.31 0.37
N GLU A 180 -26.12 14.99 -0.08
CA GLU A 180 -27.31 15.00 0.79
C GLU A 180 -27.19 13.98 1.93
N GLN A 181 -26.73 12.77 1.63
CA GLN A 181 -26.47 11.74 2.64
C GLN A 181 -25.40 12.17 3.65
N MET A 182 -24.32 12.82 3.19
CA MET A 182 -23.25 13.33 4.06
C MET A 182 -23.73 14.47 4.96
N LYS A 183 -24.54 15.41 4.42
CA LYS A 183 -25.09 16.54 5.18
C LYS A 183 -26.03 16.12 6.28
N ASN A 184 -26.88 15.11 6.05
CA ASN A 184 -27.84 14.64 7.03
C ASN A 184 -27.17 14.03 8.28
N THR A 185 -25.92 13.60 8.15
CA THR A 185 -25.11 13.07 9.25
C THR A 185 -24.26 14.15 9.94
N ASN A 186 -24.52 15.45 9.66
CA ASN A 186 -23.87 16.62 10.27
C ASN A 186 -22.36 16.77 9.99
N PHE A 187 -21.86 16.24 8.87
CA PHE A 187 -20.45 16.34 8.49
C PHE A 187 -20.14 17.52 7.55
N ILE A 188 -19.00 18.19 7.77
CA ILE A 188 -18.43 19.19 6.85
C ILE A 188 -17.76 18.46 5.68
N PHE A 189 -18.18 18.81 4.45
CA PHE A 189 -17.71 18.22 3.21
C PHE A 189 -16.39 18.84 2.72
N PHE A 190 -15.39 18.01 2.45
CA PHE A 190 -14.17 18.39 1.72
C PHE A 190 -13.98 17.40 0.56
N ASP A 191 -14.04 17.92 -0.68
CA ASP A 191 -13.51 17.23 -1.86
C ASP A 191 -11.98 17.40 -1.88
N ILE A 192 -11.25 16.31 -2.13
CA ILE A 192 -9.80 16.32 -2.40
C ILE A 192 -9.55 15.72 -3.77
#